data_AF-A0AAW8UNH5-F1
#
_entry.id   AF-A0AAW8UNH5-F1
#
_cell.length_a   1.000
_cell.length_b   1.000
_cell.length_c   1.000
_cell.angle_alpha   90.00
_cell.angle_beta   90.00
_cell.angle_gamma   90.00
#
_symmetry.space_group_name_H-M   'P 1'
#
loop_
_entity.id
_entity.type
_entity.pdbx_description
1 polymer ?
#
loop_
_entity_poly.entity_id
_entity_poly.type
_entity_poly.pdbx_seq_one_letter_code
_entity_poly.pdbx_strand_id
1 'polypeptide(L)'
;MSEKRKLKLFYKNAEARLRKLTPYEVCIVLSLFEKENYTNLLPINDGAVRKIESEMIIGKATNQYLISNLNTAKFPYLLQPWVVNELKEKPELFAFFEKTANIFLRNEDNQALIFDALIKPPDYY
;
A
#
# COMPACT_ATOMS: atom_id res chain seq x y z
N MET A 1 6.88 25.86 -13.92
CA MET A 1 5.45 25.66 -13.58
C MET A 1 5.19 26.13 -12.15
N SER A 2 4.15 26.94 -11.92
CA SER A 2 3.71 27.33 -10.57
C SER A 2 3.28 26.11 -9.74
N GLU A 3 3.60 26.11 -8.45
CA GLU A 3 3.34 25.03 -7.50
C GLU A 3 1.86 24.63 -7.43
N LYS A 4 0.94 25.61 -7.48
CA LYS A 4 -0.51 25.37 -7.55
C LYS A 4 -0.93 24.55 -8.77
N ARG A 5 -0.27 24.73 -9.92
CA ARG A 5 -0.56 23.97 -11.15
C ARG A 5 -0.04 22.53 -11.04
N LYS A 6 1.12 22.33 -10.41
CA LYS A 6 1.66 20.98 -10.14
C LYS A 6 0.75 20.18 -9.22
N LEU A 7 0.26 20.80 -8.16
CA LEU A 7 -0.68 20.18 -7.22
C LEU A 7 -1.99 19.78 -7.91
N LYS A 8 -2.58 20.68 -8.71
CA LYS A 8 -3.81 20.39 -9.45
C LYS A 8 -3.63 19.23 -10.45
N LEU A 9 -2.48 19.17 -11.13
CA LEU A 9 -2.16 18.09 -12.06
C LEU A 9 -1.95 16.75 -11.32
N PHE A 10 -1.35 16.80 -10.13
CA PHE A 10 -1.15 15.62 -9.28
C PHE A 10 -2.48 14.94 -8.93
N TYR A 11 -3.46 15.71 -8.42
CA TYR A 11 -4.79 15.18 -8.10
C TYR A 11 -5.57 14.76 -9.36
N LYS A 12 -5.45 15.51 -10.47
CA LYS A 12 -6.08 15.13 -11.74
C LYS A 12 -5.62 13.74 -12.23
N ASN A 13 -4.37 13.38 -11.98
CA ASN A 13 -3.78 12.10 -12.38
C ASN A 13 -3.75 11.08 -11.23
N ALA A 14 -4.44 11.32 -10.10
CA ALA A 14 -4.41 10.43 -8.94
C ALA A 14 -4.99 9.05 -9.26
N GLU A 15 -6.22 9.01 -9.77
CA GLU A 15 -6.89 7.77 -10.15
C GLU A 15 -6.11 6.97 -11.20
N ALA A 16 -5.55 7.63 -12.21
CA ALA A 16 -4.76 6.97 -13.25
C ALA A 16 -3.48 6.33 -12.70
N ARG A 17 -2.93 6.86 -11.60
CA ARG A 17 -1.79 6.24 -10.90
C ARG A 17 -2.24 5.03 -10.09
N LEU A 18 -3.34 5.16 -9.34
CA LEU A 18 -3.91 4.06 -8.56
C LEU A 18 -4.34 2.87 -9.43
N ARG A 19 -4.86 3.12 -10.64
CA ARG A 19 -5.21 2.06 -11.60
C ARG A 19 -4.00 1.36 -12.25
N LYS A 20 -2.80 1.93 -12.17
CA LYS A 20 -1.56 1.34 -12.71
C LYS A 20 -0.86 0.39 -11.73
N LEU A 21 -1.36 0.32 -10.49
CA LEU A 21 -0.80 -0.57 -9.49
C LEU A 21 -0.90 -2.03 -9.93
N THR A 22 0.13 -2.80 -9.61
CA THR A 22 0.09 -4.25 -9.80
C THR A 22 -0.92 -4.87 -8.82
N PRO A 23 -1.43 -6.08 -9.10
CA PRO A 23 -2.39 -6.71 -8.20
C PRO A 23 -1.86 -6.90 -6.77
N TYR A 24 -0.55 -7.15 -6.63
CA TYR A 24 0.10 -7.24 -5.33
C TYR A 24 0.12 -5.89 -4.59
N GLU A 25 0.47 -4.80 -5.28
CA GLU A 25 0.44 -3.44 -4.73
C GLU A 25 -0.98 -3.03 -4.31
N VAL A 26 -2.00 -3.42 -5.10
CA VAL A 26 -3.41 -3.23 -4.77
C VAL A 26 -3.76 -3.91 -3.45
N CYS A 27 -3.34 -5.16 -3.25
CA CYS A 27 -3.56 -5.86 -1.99
C CYS A 27 -2.90 -5.17 -0.80
N ILE A 28 -1.67 -4.65 -0.96
CA ILE A 28 -1.00 -3.87 0.09
C ILE A 28 -1.84 -2.64 0.45
N VAL A 29 -2.28 -1.87 -0.54
CA VAL A 29 -3.10 -0.66 -0.33
C VAL A 29 -4.43 -1.00 0.34
N LEU A 30 -5.11 -2.06 -0.09
CA LEU A 30 -6.35 -2.52 0.56
C LEU A 30 -6.11 -2.91 2.02
N SER A 31 -5.04 -3.63 2.33
CA SER A 31 -4.72 -4.03 3.71
C SER A 31 -4.50 -2.84 4.65
N LEU A 32 -4.03 -1.72 4.11
CA LEU A 32 -3.93 -0.47 4.85
C LEU A 32 -5.31 0.18 4.97
N PHE A 33 -6.05 0.27 3.86
CA PHE A 33 -7.34 0.94 3.78
C PHE A 33 -8.43 0.31 4.66
N GLU A 34 -8.42 -1.02 4.82
CA GLU A 34 -9.38 -1.77 5.65
C GLU A 34 -9.23 -1.49 7.16
N LYS A 35 -8.06 -1.04 7.61
CA LYS A 35 -7.87 -0.68 9.03
C LYS A 35 -8.32 0.75 9.29
N GLU A 36 -8.96 0.95 10.44
CA GLU A 36 -9.47 2.28 10.83
C GLU A 36 -8.37 3.36 10.90
N ASN A 37 -7.15 2.97 11.29
CA ASN A 37 -6.02 3.88 11.38
C ASN A 37 -5.20 4.00 10.08
N TYR A 38 -5.60 3.30 9.02
CA TYR A 38 -4.92 3.27 7.73
C TYR A 38 -3.44 2.82 7.77
N THR A 39 -3.07 1.99 8.76
CA THR A 39 -1.68 1.57 8.96
C THR A 39 -1.48 0.06 8.93
N ASN A 40 -0.31 -0.38 8.47
CA ASN A 40 0.07 -1.79 8.50
C ASN A 40 1.59 -1.96 8.59
N LEU A 41 2.03 -3.10 9.12
CA LEU A 41 3.43 -3.47 9.14
C LEU A 41 3.79 -4.11 7.79
N LEU A 42 4.67 -3.45 7.03
CA LEU A 42 5.09 -3.92 5.71
C LEU A 42 6.59 -4.25 5.70
N PRO A 43 7.03 -5.26 4.91
CA PRO A 43 8.44 -5.63 4.82
C PRO A 43 9.28 -4.50 4.20
N ILE A 44 10.47 -4.26 4.75
CA ILE A 44 11.36 -3.18 4.28
C ILE A 44 12.12 -3.52 2.99
N ASN A 45 12.29 -4.81 2.73
CA ASN A 45 13.06 -5.34 1.61
C ASN A 45 12.17 -5.59 0.37
N ASP A 46 10.89 -5.27 0.46
CA ASP A 46 9.93 -5.49 -0.60
C ASP A 46 9.99 -4.36 -1.65
N GLY A 47 10.21 -4.74 -2.91
CA GLY A 47 10.28 -3.80 -4.04
C GLY A 47 8.96 -3.11 -4.33
N ALA A 48 7.82 -3.77 -4.11
CA ALA A 48 6.51 -3.18 -4.28
C ALA A 48 6.26 -2.09 -3.24
N VAL A 49 6.59 -2.36 -1.97
CA VAL A 49 6.50 -1.39 -0.87
C VAL A 49 7.34 -0.15 -1.17
N ARG A 50 8.60 -0.33 -1.62
CA ARG A 50 9.48 0.78 -1.99
C ARG A 50 8.94 1.60 -3.16
N LYS A 51 8.35 0.94 -4.16
CA LYS A 51 7.75 1.62 -5.31
C LYS A 51 6.57 2.49 -4.88
N ILE A 52 5.59 1.93 -4.18
CA ILE A 52 4.40 2.68 -3.74
C ILE A 52 4.73 3.77 -2.70
N GLU A 53 5.80 3.60 -1.92
CA GLU A 53 6.37 4.67 -1.08
C GLU A 53 6.92 5.81 -1.95
N SER A 54 7.73 5.51 -2.97
CA SER A 54 8.30 6.51 -3.88
C SER A 54 7.24 7.27 -4.70
N GLU A 55 6.10 6.62 -4.97
CA GLU A 55 4.95 7.23 -5.65
C GLU A 55 4.06 8.05 -4.70
N MET A 56 4.44 8.17 -3.42
CA MET A 56 3.71 8.85 -2.36
C MET A 56 2.30 8.29 -2.13
N ILE A 57 2.11 6.98 -2.31
CA ILE A 57 0.85 6.28 -2.01
C ILE A 57 0.82 5.90 -0.53
N ILE A 58 1.95 5.43 0.00
CA ILE A 58 2.17 5.15 1.42
C ILE A 58 3.30 6.01 1.98
N GLY A 59 3.37 6.13 3.30
CA GLY A 59 4.48 6.75 4.01
C GLY A 59 4.87 5.95 5.24
N LYS A 60 6.13 6.06 5.67
CA LYS A 60 6.57 5.48 6.95
C LYS A 60 5.91 6.23 8.12
N ALA A 61 5.36 5.49 9.07
CA ALA A 61 4.80 6.05 10.30
C ALA A 61 5.87 6.31 11.38
N THR A 62 7.05 5.68 11.25
CA THR A 62 8.22 5.93 12.10
C THR A 62 9.50 5.89 11.28
N ASN A 63 10.52 6.64 11.71
CA ASN A 63 11.85 6.63 11.12
C ASN A 63 12.80 5.63 11.80
N GLN A 64 12.50 5.22 13.03
CA GLN A 64 13.33 4.31 13.81
C GLN A 64 12.44 3.26 14.47
N TYR A 65 12.86 1.99 14.37
CA TYR A 65 12.16 0.85 14.96
C TYR A 65 13.20 -0.19 15.37
N LEU A 66 13.11 -0.72 16.59
CA LEU A 66 14.05 -1.73 17.09
C LEU A 66 13.66 -3.08 16.52
N ILE A 67 14.57 -3.72 15.79
CA ILE A 67 14.32 -5.02 15.15
C ILE A 67 15.47 -5.97 15.47
N SER A 68 15.11 -7.19 15.86
CA SER A 68 15.97 -8.33 16.16
C SER A 68 16.49 -9.03 14.92
N ASN A 69 15.63 -9.21 13.91
CA ASN A 69 15.94 -9.93 12.67
C ASN A 69 15.71 -9.04 11.44
N LEU A 70 16.80 -8.70 10.73
CA LEU A 70 16.76 -7.88 9.52
C LEU A 70 16.09 -8.59 8.33
N ASN A 71 16.06 -9.91 8.32
CA ASN A 71 15.49 -10.69 7.21
C ASN A 71 13.95 -10.69 7.25
N THR A 72 13.35 -10.57 8.43
CA THR A 72 11.90 -10.51 8.64
C THR A 72 11.43 -9.11 9.07
N ALA A 73 12.28 -8.10 8.89
CA ALA A 73 12.01 -6.73 9.32
C ALA A 73 10.80 -6.12 8.62
N LYS A 74 9.81 -5.72 9.42
CA LYS A 74 8.64 -4.95 8.99
C LYS A 74 8.62 -3.59 9.68
N PHE A 75 8.21 -2.56 8.94
CA PHE A 75 8.04 -1.20 9.46
C PHE A 75 6.56 -0.79 9.42
N PRO A 76 6.09 0.07 10.33
CA PRO A 76 4.75 0.62 10.23
C PRO A 76 4.70 1.65 9.09
N TYR A 77 3.79 1.41 8.16
CA TYR A 77 3.44 2.34 7.08
C TYR A 77 2.01 2.82 7.26
N LEU A 78 1.73 4.00 6.74
CA LEU A 78 0.40 4.62 6.68
C LEU A 78 0.02 4.93 5.23
N LEU A 79 -1.26 4.80 4.93
CA LEU A 79 -1.81 5.21 3.65
C LEU A 79 -1.92 6.75 3.60
N GLN A 80 -1.47 7.36 2.51
CA GLN A 80 -1.52 8.82 2.39
C GLN A 80 -2.97 9.32 2.30
N PRO A 81 -3.32 10.46 2.92
CA PRO A 81 -4.70 10.95 2.99
C PRO A 81 -5.38 11.11 1.62
N TRP A 82 -4.62 11.50 0.59
CA TRP A 82 -5.17 11.65 -0.76
C TRP A 82 -5.63 10.33 -1.35
N VAL A 83 -4.95 9.21 -1.04
CA VAL A 83 -5.34 7.88 -1.52
C VAL A 83 -6.63 7.43 -0.83
N VAL A 84 -6.73 7.67 0.48
CA VAL A 84 -7.94 7.38 1.26
C VAL A 84 -9.14 8.12 0.67
N ASN A 85 -8.99 9.42 0.42
CA ASN A 85 -10.06 10.23 -0.18
C ASN A 85 -10.43 9.72 -1.57
N GLU A 86 -9.44 9.43 -2.41
CA GLU A 86 -9.69 8.98 -3.79
C GLU A 86 -10.45 7.64 -3.84
N LEU A 87 -10.14 6.71 -2.93
CA LEU A 87 -10.85 5.43 -2.81
C LEU A 87 -12.25 5.59 -2.24
N LYS A 88 -12.46 6.46 -1.25
CA LYS A 88 -13.79 6.73 -0.66
C LYS A 88 -14.72 7.47 -1.61
N GLU A 89 -14.21 8.44 -2.35
CA GLU A 89 -15.00 9.30 -3.24
C GLU A 89 -15.34 8.60 -4.56
N LYS A 90 -14.61 7.53 -4.93
CA LYS A 90 -14.78 6.82 -6.22
C LYS A 90 -15.07 5.33 -6.01
N PRO A 91 -16.35 4.95 -5.87
CA PRO A 91 -16.75 3.55 -5.69
C PRO A 91 -16.27 2.63 -6.81
N GLU A 92 -16.20 3.11 -8.05
CA GLU A 92 -15.69 2.32 -9.19
C GLU A 92 -14.21 1.97 -9.06
N LEU A 93 -13.41 2.88 -8.50
CA LEU A 93 -11.99 2.65 -8.25
C LEU A 93 -11.82 1.64 -7.13
N PHE A 94 -12.61 1.76 -6.06
CA PHE A 94 -12.59 0.80 -4.96
C PHE A 94 -13.01 -0.60 -5.43
N ALA A 95 -14.10 -0.70 -6.21
CA ALA A 95 -14.52 -1.97 -6.80
C ALA A 95 -13.46 -2.57 -7.75
N PHE A 96 -12.70 -1.74 -8.46
CA PHE A 96 -11.55 -2.20 -9.25
C PHE A 96 -10.46 -2.81 -8.35
N PHE A 97 -10.17 -2.19 -7.20
CA PHE A 97 -9.21 -2.73 -6.23
C PHE A 97 -9.67 -4.07 -5.68
N GLU A 98 -10.91 -4.16 -5.19
CA GLU A 98 -11.49 -5.40 -4.67
C GLU A 98 -11.47 -6.52 -5.71
N LYS A 99 -11.90 -6.23 -6.95
CA LYS A 99 -11.90 -7.20 -8.04
C LYS A 99 -10.48 -7.68 -8.37
N THR A 100 -9.53 -6.75 -8.45
CA THR A 100 -8.13 -7.06 -8.78
C THR A 100 -7.50 -7.93 -7.70
N ALA A 101 -7.71 -7.60 -6.43
CA ALA A 101 -7.23 -8.39 -5.29
C ALA A 101 -7.88 -9.79 -5.27
N ASN A 102 -9.19 -9.86 -5.45
CA ASN A 102 -9.91 -11.14 -5.49
C ASN A 102 -9.42 -12.05 -6.62
N ILE A 103 -9.08 -11.51 -7.80
CA ILE A 103 -8.51 -12.32 -8.89
C ILE A 103 -7.10 -12.79 -8.54
N PHE A 104 -6.26 -11.89 -7.99
CA PHE A 104 -4.88 -12.21 -7.63
C PHE A 104 -4.80 -13.31 -6.56
N LEU A 105 -5.66 -13.25 -5.56
CA LEU A 105 -5.74 -14.19 -4.44
C LEU A 105 -6.36 -15.54 -4.82
N ARG A 106 -6.81 -15.78 -6.06
CA ARG A 106 -7.25 -17.12 -6.50
C ARG A 106 -6.10 -18.12 -6.65
N ASN A 107 -4.87 -17.63 -6.79
CA ASN A 107 -3.68 -18.46 -6.89
C ASN A 107 -3.09 -18.64 -5.48
N GLU A 108 -2.85 -19.90 -5.09
CA GLU A 108 -2.29 -20.26 -3.78
C GLU A 108 -0.90 -19.66 -3.52
N ASP A 109 -0.05 -19.57 -4.54
CA ASP A 109 1.28 -18.95 -4.42
C ASP A 109 1.15 -17.45 -4.08
N ASN A 110 0.16 -16.77 -4.68
CA ASN A 110 -0.11 -15.37 -4.40
C ASN A 110 -0.70 -15.17 -3.01
N GLN A 111 -1.53 -16.12 -2.54
CA GLN A 111 -2.02 -16.10 -1.15
C GLN A 111 -0.87 -16.24 -0.16
N ALA A 112 0.05 -17.19 -0.40
CA ALA A 112 1.23 -17.39 0.43
C ALA A 112 2.11 -16.14 0.47
N LEU A 113 2.32 -15.51 -0.69
CA LEU A 113 3.08 -14.27 -0.81
C LEU A 113 2.44 -13.12 0.00
N ILE A 114 1.11 -12.99 -0.06
CA ILE A 114 0.36 -12.00 0.72
C ILE A 114 0.43 -12.31 2.22
N PHE A 115 0.30 -13.58 2.60
CA PHE A 115 0.39 -14.02 3.98
C PHE A 115 1.77 -13.68 4.57
N ASP A 116 2.85 -14.01 3.86
CA ASP A 116 4.22 -13.71 4.30
C ASP A 116 4.45 -12.19 4.44
N ALA A 117 3.97 -11.41 3.47
CA ALA A 117 4.16 -9.98 3.47
C ALA A 117 3.33 -9.25 4.53
N LEU A 118 2.05 -9.58 4.68
CA LEU A 118 1.07 -8.77 5.43
C LEU A 118 0.64 -9.38 6.77
N ILE A 119 0.62 -10.72 6.88
CA ILE A 119 -0.01 -11.41 8.01
C ILE A 119 1.03 -12.01 8.94
N LYS A 120 2.09 -12.61 8.39
CA LYS A 120 3.14 -13.26 9.16
C LYS A 120 3.75 -12.26 10.16
N PRO A 121 3.71 -12.55 11.47
CA PRO A 121 4.30 -11.65 12.44
C PRO A 121 5.82 -11.58 12.19
N PRO A 122 6.44 -10.41 12.34
CA PRO A 122 7.89 -10.35 12.38
C PRO A 122 8.38 -11.04 13.66
N ASP A 123 9.57 -11.65 13.61
CA ASP A 123 10.12 -12.38 14.75
C ASP A 123 10.55 -11.39 15.84
N TYR A 124 9.72 -11.18 16.86
CA TYR A 124 10.10 -10.43 18.07
C TYR A 124 10.63 -11.41 19.14
N TYR A 125 11.67 -11.01 19.86
CA TYR A 125 12.16 -11.73 21.04
C TYR A 125 11.16 -11.64 22.20
#